data_AF-A0A8S1EGB8-F1
#
_entry.id   AF-A0A8S1EGB8-F1
#
_cell.length_a   1.000
_cell.length_b   1.000
_cell.length_c   1.000
_cell.angle_alpha   90.00
_cell.angle_beta   90.00
_cell.angle_gamma   90.00
#
_symmetry.space_group_name_H-M   'P 1'
#
loop_
_entity.id
_entity.type
_entity.pdbx_description
1 polymer ?
#
loop_
_entity_poly.entity_id
_entity_poly.type
_entity_poly.pdbx_seq_one_letter_code
_entity_poly.pdbx_strand_id
1 'polypeptide(L)'
;MIHFARFFTNFPDLRVYFKGAEKFTAEDVKKSERFEKQGQRILLACHLCANVYDNDDVIRGYIRETVNRHRQYKMDPALWEAFWTVWTGYLESAGCLNDEQRAAWMQLGKDFNTECQVHLKNLNLPFVQ
;
A
#
# COMPACT_ATOMS: atom_id res chain seq x y z
N MET A 1 -5.89 -6.13 11.31
CA MET A 1 -5.69 -7.61 11.18
C MET A 1 -6.36 -8.19 9.95
N ILE A 2 -7.67 -7.95 9.73
CA ILE A 2 -8.42 -8.56 8.61
C ILE A 2 -7.81 -8.23 7.23
N HIS A 3 -7.34 -7.00 7.00
CA HIS A 3 -6.73 -6.61 5.72
C HIS A 3 -5.42 -7.37 5.43
N PHE A 4 -4.51 -7.53 6.40
CA PHE A 4 -3.27 -8.28 6.18
C PHE A 4 -3.52 -9.78 6.01
N ALA A 5 -4.50 -10.33 6.75
CA ALA A 5 -4.88 -11.73 6.58
C ALA A 5 -5.40 -11.98 5.16
N ARG A 6 -6.26 -11.10 4.63
CA ARG A 6 -6.74 -11.15 3.24
C ARG A 6 -5.61 -10.97 2.23
N PHE A 7 -4.72 -10.00 2.48
CA PHE A 7 -3.57 -9.75 1.62
C PHE A 7 -2.67 -10.99 1.52
N PHE A 8 -2.38 -11.65 2.64
CA PHE A 8 -1.52 -12.85 2.67
C PHE A 8 -2.19 -14.07 2.03
N THR A 9 -3.53 -14.15 2.06
CA THR A 9 -4.29 -15.19 1.35
C THR A 9 -4.33 -14.96 -0.16
N ASN A 10 -4.60 -13.73 -0.60
CA ASN A 10 -4.88 -13.43 -2.01
C ASN A 10 -3.61 -13.09 -2.81
N PHE A 11 -2.56 -12.61 -2.14
CA PHE A 11 -1.30 -12.21 -2.75
C PHE A 11 -0.11 -12.85 -2.01
N PRO A 12 -0.07 -14.21 -1.92
CA PRO A 12 0.91 -14.92 -1.11
C PRO A 12 2.36 -14.70 -1.56
N ASP A 13 2.60 -14.39 -2.84
CA ASP A 13 3.94 -14.13 -3.37
C ASP A 13 4.56 -12.84 -2.83
N LEU A 14 3.72 -11.87 -2.45
CA LEU A 14 4.19 -10.60 -1.87
C LEU A 14 4.64 -10.73 -0.42
N ARG A 15 4.42 -11.88 0.23
CA ARG A 15 4.92 -12.15 1.58
C ARG A 15 6.45 -12.14 1.66
N VAL A 16 7.16 -12.27 0.54
CA VAL A 16 8.64 -12.20 0.46
C VAL A 16 9.21 -10.90 1.05
N TYR A 17 8.44 -9.81 1.03
CA TYR A 17 8.84 -8.51 1.59
C TYR A 17 8.66 -8.43 3.12
N PHE A 18 7.97 -9.39 3.73
CA PHE A 18 7.66 -9.41 5.16
C PHE A 18 8.59 -10.39 5.88
N LYS A 19 9.82 -9.95 6.15
CA LYS A 19 10.87 -10.80 6.75
C LYS A 19 10.40 -11.52 8.01
N GLY A 20 10.58 -12.84 8.08
CA GLY A 20 10.13 -13.72 9.16
C GLY A 20 8.64 -14.09 9.10
N ALA A 21 7.91 -13.60 8.10
CA ALA A 21 6.50 -13.89 7.87
C ALA A 21 6.23 -14.37 6.43
N GLU A 22 7.27 -14.80 5.70
CA GLU A 22 7.19 -15.18 4.28
C GLU A 22 6.23 -16.36 4.04
N LYS A 23 6.02 -17.20 5.06
CA LYS A 23 5.15 -18.38 5.01
C LYS A 23 3.89 -18.25 5.87
N PHE A 24 3.62 -17.08 6.45
CA PHE A 24 2.46 -16.91 7.34
C PHE A 24 1.15 -17.16 6.59
N THR A 25 0.26 -17.91 7.24
CA THR A 25 -1.13 -18.07 6.85
C THR A 25 -1.98 -16.91 7.36
N ALA A 26 -3.24 -16.83 6.92
CA ALA A 26 -4.21 -15.86 7.45
C ALA A 26 -4.39 -15.98 8.97
N GLU A 27 -4.36 -17.20 9.51
CA GLU A 27 -4.51 -17.44 10.94
C GLU A 27 -3.28 -16.99 11.74
N ASP A 28 -2.07 -17.17 11.20
CA ASP A 28 -0.85 -16.64 11.81
C ASP A 28 -0.88 -15.11 11.89
N VAL A 29 -1.34 -14.46 10.81
CA VAL A 29 -1.48 -13.01 10.74
C VAL A 29 -2.50 -12.49 11.76
N LYS A 30 -3.66 -13.15 11.90
CA LYS A 30 -4.71 -12.76 12.86
C LYS A 30 -4.26 -12.88 14.32
N LYS A 31 -3.28 -13.72 14.63
CA LYS A 31 -2.75 -13.91 15.99
C LYS A 31 -1.47 -13.11 16.25
N SER A 32 -0.99 -12.34 15.27
CA SER A 32 0.30 -11.67 15.33
C SER A 32 0.18 -10.20 15.74
N GLU A 33 0.73 -9.86 16.90
CA GLU A 33 0.85 -8.47 17.38
C GLU A 33 1.62 -7.57 16.38
N ARG A 34 2.58 -8.14 15.66
CA ARG A 34 3.30 -7.43 14.59
C ARG A 34 2.33 -6.92 13.52
N PHE A 35 1.40 -7.76 13.07
CA PHE A 35 0.43 -7.40 12.03
C PHE A 35 -0.78 -6.65 12.56
N GLU A 36 -1.03 -6.69 13.86
CA GLU A 36 -1.90 -5.74 14.54
C GLU A 36 -1.32 -4.32 14.43
N LYS A 37 -0.07 -4.13 14.88
CA LYS A 37 0.64 -2.84 14.80
C LYS A 37 0.83 -2.35 13.37
N GLN A 38 1.33 -3.21 12.50
CA GLN A 38 1.52 -2.87 11.08
C GLN A 38 0.18 -2.58 10.41
N GLY A 39 -0.88 -3.27 10.83
CA GLY A 39 -2.21 -3.05 10.31
C GLY A 39 -2.79 -1.68 10.64
N GLN A 40 -2.54 -1.17 11.85
CA GLN A 40 -2.89 0.20 12.19
C GLN A 40 -2.10 1.23 11.38
N ARG A 41 -0.80 0.98 11.15
CA ARG A 41 0.06 1.87 10.36
C ARG A 41 -0.41 2.02 8.92
N ILE A 42 -0.73 0.91 8.24
CA ILE A 42 -1.17 0.98 6.84
C ILE A 42 -2.57 1.58 6.71
N LEU A 43 -3.47 1.28 7.65
CA LEU A 43 -4.80 1.89 7.68
C LEU A 43 -4.70 3.42 7.83
N LEU A 44 -3.92 3.89 8.81
CA LEU A 44 -3.64 5.31 8.99
C LEU A 44 -3.03 5.94 7.74
N ALA A 45 -2.08 5.26 7.08
CA ALA A 45 -1.45 5.76 5.88
C ALA A 45 -2.45 5.98 4.74
N CYS A 46 -3.38 5.04 4.51
CA CYS A 46 -4.43 5.21 3.51
C CYS A 46 -5.40 6.34 3.87
N HIS A 47 -5.76 6.48 5.15
CA HIS A 47 -6.57 7.62 5.62
C HIS A 47 -5.86 8.95 5.37
N LEU A 48 -4.55 9.05 5.63
CA LEU A 48 -3.77 10.24 5.34
C LEU A 48 -3.81 10.57 3.85
N CYS A 49 -3.55 9.60 2.97
CA CYS A 49 -3.63 9.81 1.53
C CYS A 49 -4.97 10.41 1.11
N ALA A 50 -6.10 9.89 1.61
CA ALA A 50 -7.42 10.41 1.28
C ALA A 50 -7.68 11.82 1.84
N ASN A 51 -7.21 12.11 3.05
CA ASN A 51 -7.53 13.38 3.73
C ASN A 51 -6.65 14.55 3.31
N VAL A 52 -5.46 14.30 2.77
CA VAL A 52 -4.55 15.36 2.30
C VAL A 52 -4.46 15.44 0.78
N TYR A 53 -5.26 14.63 0.06
CA TYR A 53 -5.19 14.49 -1.39
C TYR A 53 -5.32 15.82 -2.13
N ASP A 54 -6.24 16.68 -1.71
CA ASP A 54 -6.50 17.98 -2.35
C ASP A 54 -5.41 19.04 -2.07
N ASN A 55 -4.40 18.69 -1.26
CA ASN A 55 -3.22 19.51 -1.02
C ASN A 55 -2.00 18.88 -1.69
N ASP A 56 -1.78 19.24 -2.96
CA ASP A 56 -0.73 18.72 -3.85
C ASP A 56 0.65 18.62 -3.19
N ASP A 57 1.11 19.68 -2.52
CA ASP A 57 2.44 19.70 -1.93
C ASP A 57 2.55 18.72 -0.74
N VAL A 58 1.49 18.63 0.06
CA VAL A 58 1.44 17.74 1.23
C VAL A 58 1.35 16.28 0.79
N ILE A 59 0.45 15.95 -0.16
CA ILE A 59 0.31 14.57 -0.62
C ILE A 59 1.59 14.09 -1.30
N ARG A 60 2.21 14.89 -2.18
CA ARG A 60 3.48 14.51 -2.83
C ARG A 60 4.60 14.36 -1.81
N GLY A 61 4.69 15.26 -0.83
CA GLY A 61 5.63 15.13 0.29
C GLY A 61 5.45 13.81 1.05
N TYR A 62 4.21 13.43 1.35
CA TYR A 62 3.89 12.18 2.03
C TYR A 62 4.20 10.92 1.19
N ILE A 63 3.94 10.97 -0.13
CA ILE A 63 4.28 9.89 -1.08
C ILE A 63 5.80 9.65 -1.09
N ARG A 64 6.59 10.72 -1.25
CA ARG A 64 8.06 10.62 -1.27
C ARG A 64 8.61 10.05 0.03
N GLU A 65 8.06 10.47 1.17
CA GLU A 65 8.46 9.91 2.46
C GLU A 65 8.03 8.45 2.62
N THR A 66 6.89 8.06 2.06
CA THR A 66 6.49 6.65 2.00
C THR A 66 7.51 5.84 1.20
N VAL A 67 7.92 6.29 0.01
CA VAL A 67 8.99 5.65 -0.78
C VAL A 67 10.30 5.52 0.02
N ASN A 68 10.73 6.61 0.68
CA ASN A 68 11.96 6.62 1.48
C ASN A 68 11.97 5.52 2.56
N ARG A 69 10.84 5.35 3.28
CA ARG A 69 10.71 4.33 4.33
C ARG A 69 10.68 2.89 3.78
N HIS A 70 10.31 2.72 2.51
CA HIS A 70 10.20 1.40 1.86
C HIS A 70 11.45 0.99 1.07
N ARG A 71 12.41 1.90 0.82
CA ARG A 71 13.62 1.60 0.03
C ARG A 71 14.41 0.37 0.51
N GLN A 72 14.39 0.11 1.82
CA GLN A 72 15.09 -1.01 2.44
C GLN A 72 14.56 -2.38 2.00
N TYR A 73 13.29 -2.45 1.57
CA TYR A 73 12.66 -3.69 1.14
C TYR A 73 12.92 -4.01 -0.34
N LYS A 74 13.48 -3.06 -1.11
CA LYS A 74 13.81 -3.20 -2.54
C LYS A 74 12.64 -3.81 -3.33
N MET A 75 11.44 -3.27 -3.10
CA MET A 75 10.23 -3.71 -3.77
C MET A 75 10.31 -3.48 -5.27
N ASP A 76 9.68 -4.37 -6.04
CA ASP A 76 9.41 -4.12 -7.46
C ASP A 76 8.64 -2.79 -7.60
N PRO A 77 9.13 -1.83 -8.41
CA PRO A 77 8.51 -0.51 -8.54
C PRO A 77 7.07 -0.54 -9.08
N ALA A 78 6.64 -1.60 -9.77
CA ALA A 78 5.25 -1.73 -10.24
C ALA A 78 4.26 -1.94 -9.08
N LEU A 79 4.74 -2.35 -7.89
CA LEU A 79 3.89 -2.59 -6.73
C LEU A 79 3.30 -1.31 -6.12
N TRP A 80 3.86 -0.14 -6.44
CA TRP A 80 3.30 1.14 -5.99
C TRP A 80 1.89 1.37 -6.53
N GLU A 81 1.63 1.00 -7.78
CA GLU A 81 0.28 1.05 -8.35
C GLU A 81 -0.56 -0.16 -7.93
N ALA A 82 0.02 -1.36 -7.97
CA ALA A 82 -0.70 -2.60 -7.69
C ALA A 82 -1.29 -2.65 -6.26
N PHE A 83 -0.69 -1.91 -5.31
CA PHE A 83 -1.23 -1.76 -3.96
C PHE A 83 -2.69 -1.29 -3.95
N TRP A 84 -3.10 -0.41 -4.87
CA TRP A 84 -4.45 0.16 -4.86
C TRP A 84 -5.52 -0.85 -5.27
N THR A 85 -5.17 -1.87 -6.06
CA THR A 85 -6.01 -3.05 -6.30
C THR A 85 -6.18 -3.89 -5.04
N VAL A 86 -5.11 -4.08 -4.26
CA VAL A 86 -5.19 -4.78 -2.97
C VAL A 86 -6.07 -4.02 -1.99
N TRP A 87 -5.90 -2.70 -1.92
CA TRP A 87 -6.63 -1.82 -1.01
C TRP A 87 -8.13 -1.79 -1.31
N THR A 88 -8.51 -1.52 -2.57
CA THR A 88 -9.92 -1.50 -2.99
C THR A 88 -10.58 -2.88 -2.80
N GLY A 89 -9.90 -3.96 -3.18
CA GLY A 89 -10.36 -5.33 -2.94
C GLY A 89 -10.49 -5.73 -1.47
N TYR A 90 -9.81 -5.02 -0.56
CA TYR A 90 -10.05 -5.11 0.89
C TYR A 90 -11.30 -4.32 1.30
N LEU A 91 -11.45 -3.06 0.88
CA LEU A 91 -12.60 -2.23 1.21
C LEU A 91 -13.93 -2.86 0.74
N GLU A 92 -13.92 -3.47 -0.45
CA GLU A 92 -15.05 -4.25 -0.97
C GLU A 92 -15.41 -5.43 -0.07
N SER A 93 -14.41 -6.16 0.42
CA SER A 93 -14.64 -7.30 1.31
C SER A 93 -15.19 -6.89 2.68
N ALA A 94 -15.01 -5.62 3.05
CA ALA A 94 -15.61 -5.03 4.25
C ALA A 94 -17.02 -4.45 3.99
N GLY A 95 -17.51 -4.45 2.75
CA GLY A 95 -18.88 -4.08 2.38
C GLY A 95 -19.10 -2.60 2.07
N CYS A 96 -18.04 -1.79 1.89
CA CYS A 96 -18.17 -0.32 1.85
C CYS A 96 -17.42 0.33 0.66
N LEU A 97 -17.60 -0.16 -0.56
CA LEU A 97 -17.03 0.50 -1.74
C LEU A 97 -17.99 0.49 -2.92
N ASN A 98 -18.56 1.65 -3.24
CA ASN A 98 -19.32 1.85 -4.49
C ASN A 98 -18.37 2.17 -5.67
N ASP A 99 -18.91 2.22 -6.89
CA ASP A 99 -18.11 2.40 -8.11
C ASP A 99 -17.40 3.76 -8.16
N GLU A 100 -18.05 4.83 -7.68
CA GLU A 100 -17.46 6.17 -7.61
C GLU A 100 -16.26 6.21 -6.65
N GLN A 101 -16.41 5.63 -5.46
CA GLN A 101 -15.35 5.52 -4.45
C GLN A 101 -14.20 4.66 -4.96
N ARG A 102 -14.51 3.54 -5.63
CA ARG A 102 -13.49 2.70 -6.28
C ARG A 102 -12.72 3.52 -7.32
N ALA A 103 -13.42 4.22 -8.21
CA ALA A 103 -12.79 5.05 -9.23
C ALA A 103 -11.90 6.13 -8.61
N ALA A 104 -12.35 6.77 -7.52
CA ALA A 104 -11.57 7.76 -6.79
C ALA A 104 -10.28 7.16 -6.19
N TRP A 105 -10.34 5.98 -5.56
CA TRP A 105 -9.14 5.31 -5.06
C TRP A 105 -8.18 4.91 -6.17
N MET A 106 -8.70 4.45 -7.31
CA MET A 106 -7.86 4.09 -8.45
C MET A 106 -7.22 5.32 -9.09
N GLN A 107 -7.92 6.46 -9.13
CA GLN A 107 -7.34 7.72 -9.59
C GLN A 107 -6.23 8.19 -8.64
N LEU A 108 -6.51 8.25 -7.33
CA LEU A 108 -5.50 8.54 -6.32
C LEU A 108 -4.30 7.61 -6.46
N GLY A 109 -4.54 6.32 -6.75
CA GLY A 109 -3.49 5.33 -6.93
C GLY A 109 -2.58 5.58 -8.13
N LYS A 110 -3.12 6.04 -9.26
CA LYS A 110 -2.34 6.44 -10.44
C LYS A 110 -1.48 7.67 -10.14
N ASP A 111 -2.05 8.65 -9.45
CA ASP A 111 -1.36 9.89 -9.11
C ASP A 111 -0.27 9.62 -8.05
N PHE A 112 -0.55 8.73 -7.10
CA PHE A 112 0.41 8.19 -6.14
C PHE A 112 1.58 7.50 -6.86
N ASN A 113 1.28 6.58 -7.79
CA ASN A 113 2.31 5.86 -8.54
C ASN A 113 3.18 6.84 -9.36
N THR A 114 2.55 7.82 -10.01
CA THR A 114 3.26 8.83 -10.82
C THR A 114 4.33 9.55 -9.99
N GLU A 115 3.98 10.05 -8.80
CA GLU A 115 4.95 10.70 -7.91
C GLU A 115 5.99 9.70 -7.36
N CYS A 116 5.60 8.45 -7.07
CA CYS A 116 6.55 7.40 -6.70
C CYS A 116 7.62 7.19 -7.77
N GLN A 117 7.24 7.04 -9.04
CA GLN A 117 8.20 6.80 -10.14
C GLN A 117 9.12 8.00 -10.37
N VAL A 118 8.58 9.23 -10.29
CA VAL A 118 9.37 10.46 -10.34
C VAL A 118 10.43 10.48 -9.23
N HIS A 119 10.02 10.19 -7.99
CA HIS A 119 10.92 10.22 -6.84
C HIS A 119 11.95 9.10 -6.86
N LEU A 120 11.57 7.88 -7.25
CA LEU A 120 12.50 6.76 -7.44
C LEU A 120 13.58 7.09 -8.46
N LYS A 121 13.19 7.67 -9.60
CA LYS A 121 14.12 8.15 -10.62
C LYS A 121 15.08 9.20 -10.06
N ASN A 122 14.57 10.17 -9.30
CA ASN A 122 15.39 11.22 -8.67
C ASN A 122 16.37 10.68 -7.63
N LEU A 123 16.02 9.58 -6.95
CA LEU A 123 16.89 8.87 -6.00
C LEU A 123 17.87 7.91 -6.69
N ASN A 124 17.85 7.80 -8.01
CA ASN A 124 18.61 6.81 -8.78
C ASN A 124 18.33 5.36 -8.31
N LEU A 125 17.07 5.06 -8.02
CA LEU A 125 16.56 3.72 -7.67
C LEU A 125 15.78 3.12 -8.87
N PRO A 126 15.54 1.80 -8.90
CA PRO A 126 14.69 1.19 -9.92
C PRO A 126 13.30 1.86 -9.98
N PHE A 127 12.82 2.14 -11.18
CA PHE A 127 11.51 2.74 -11.48
C PHE A 127 10.94 2.14 -12.77
N VAL A 128 9.63 2.27 -12.99
CA VAL A 128 8.94 1.92 -14.24
C VAL A 128 8.46 3.20 -14.94
N GLN A 129 8.57 3.23 -16.28
CA GLN A 129 8.11 4.33 -17.13
C GLN A 129 6.61 4.24 -17.42
#